data_AF-A0A2W4RCA0-F1
#
_entry.id   AF-A0A2W4RCA0-F1
#
_cell.length_a   1.000
_cell.length_b   1.000
_cell.length_c   1.000
_cell.angle_alpha   90.00
_cell.angle_beta   90.00
_cell.angle_gamma   90.00
#
_symmetry.space_group_name_H-M   'P 1'
#
loop_
_entity.id
_entity.type
_entity.pdbx_description
1 polymer ?
#
loop_
_entity_poly.entity_id
_entity_poly.type
_entity_poly.pdbx_seq_one_letter_code
_entity_poly.pdbx_strand_id
1 'polypeptide(L)'
;TCYSLAATTTGRLASSDPNLQNIPVRTKEGRAIRTAFVAEPGMLLVSADYSQIELRILAHIADIPALKQAFADGLDIHAMTASEMFGVPIKDMPPEIRRRAKAINFGIIYGISAFGLANQLGISREEAGNYIKTYFARFPGIRDYMERTKAFAHENGYVETIFGRRVHYPEINTRNPSMRGFLERAAINAPIQGSAADIIRRAMIRMPEALKKAGLTSARMLLQVHDELVFEAREAEVPKLIETVKHVMEKSPEPAVALSVPLKVDAKAADNWEAAH
;
A
#
# COMPACT_ATOMS: atom_id res chain seq x y z
N THR A 1 -2.65 -21.22 -7.73
CA THR A 1 -1.93 -19.98 -8.09
C THR A 1 -0.44 -20.20 -7.93
N CYS A 2 0.36 -19.64 -8.83
CA CYS A 2 1.81 -19.67 -8.78
C CYS A 2 2.32 -18.28 -8.39
N TYR A 3 3.14 -18.20 -7.34
CA TYR A 3 3.78 -16.96 -6.91
C TYR A 3 5.19 -16.85 -7.47
N SER A 4 5.45 -15.83 -8.28
CA SER A 4 6.78 -15.58 -8.84
C SER A 4 7.54 -14.57 -7.99
N LEU A 5 8.68 -14.99 -7.46
CA LEU A 5 9.52 -14.18 -6.56
C LEU A 5 10.44 -13.19 -7.29
N ALA A 6 10.77 -13.46 -8.55
CA ALA A 6 11.72 -12.71 -9.38
C ALA A 6 11.06 -12.25 -10.70
N ALA A 7 9.85 -11.67 -10.60
CA ALA A 7 9.08 -11.23 -11.77
C ALA A 7 8.82 -9.71 -11.81
N THR A 8 8.93 -9.01 -10.67
CA THR A 8 8.68 -7.56 -10.59
C THR A 8 9.96 -6.81 -10.23
N THR A 9 10.10 -5.59 -10.72
CA THR A 9 11.27 -4.73 -10.47
C THR A 9 11.31 -4.20 -9.04
N THR A 10 10.15 -3.98 -8.41
CA THR A 10 10.03 -3.46 -7.04
C THR A 10 10.02 -4.56 -5.98
N GLY A 11 10.07 -5.84 -6.35
CA GLY A 11 10.18 -6.95 -5.40
C GLY A 11 8.85 -7.49 -4.86
N ARG A 12 7.70 -6.96 -5.31
CA ARG A 12 6.38 -7.54 -5.05
C ARG A 12 6.29 -8.94 -5.67
N LEU A 13 5.49 -9.81 -5.05
CA LEU A 13 5.15 -11.10 -5.65
C LEU A 13 4.22 -10.87 -6.85
N ALA A 14 4.50 -11.55 -7.95
CA ALA A 14 3.53 -11.70 -9.04
C ALA A 14 2.74 -12.99 -8.82
N SER A 15 1.50 -13.02 -9.31
CA SER A 15 0.61 -14.19 -9.26
C SER A 15 0.19 -14.56 -10.67
N SER A 16 0.25 -15.84 -11.01
CA SER A 16 -0.30 -16.40 -12.26
C SER A 16 -1.11 -17.66 -11.98
N ASP A 17 -1.95 -18.03 -12.95
CA ASP A 17 -2.65 -19.31 -12.99
C ASP A 17 -3.40 -19.70 -11.69
N PRO A 18 -4.43 -18.92 -11.28
CA PRO A 18 -4.86 -17.62 -11.81
C PRO A 18 -4.09 -16.45 -11.17
N ASN A 19 -4.09 -15.29 -11.84
CA ASN A 19 -3.55 -14.06 -11.27
C ASN A 19 -4.56 -13.45 -10.28
N LEU A 20 -4.34 -13.71 -8.99
CA LEU A 20 -5.22 -13.25 -7.91
C LEU A 20 -5.14 -11.74 -7.68
N GLN A 21 -4.05 -11.09 -8.10
CA GLN A 21 -3.85 -9.63 -7.98
C GLN A 21 -4.76 -8.85 -8.93
N ASN A 22 -5.27 -9.50 -9.98
CA ASN A 22 -6.12 -8.88 -10.99
C ASN A 22 -7.62 -9.04 -10.71
N ILE A 23 -8.02 -9.77 -9.67
CA ILE A 23 -9.43 -9.93 -9.32
C ILE A 23 -9.95 -8.58 -8.79
N PRO A 24 -10.88 -7.90 -9.48
CA PRO A 24 -11.28 -6.56 -9.10
C PRO A 24 -11.96 -6.53 -7.73
N VAL A 25 -11.58 -5.58 -6.88
CA VAL A 25 -12.15 -5.47 -5.52
C VAL A 25 -13.46 -4.66 -5.51
N ARG A 26 -13.67 -3.80 -6.51
CA ARG A 26 -14.75 -2.79 -6.49
C ARG A 26 -15.89 -3.06 -7.44
N THR A 27 -15.70 -3.90 -8.45
CA THR A 27 -16.76 -4.23 -9.40
C THR A 27 -17.69 -5.27 -8.81
N LYS A 28 -18.95 -5.31 -9.26
CA LYS A 28 -19.91 -6.31 -8.81
C LYS A 28 -19.42 -7.72 -9.14
N GLU A 29 -18.86 -7.87 -10.34
CA GLU A 29 -18.33 -9.13 -10.88
C GLU A 29 -17.12 -9.60 -10.09
N GLY A 30 -16.18 -8.70 -9.76
CA GLY A 30 -14.99 -9.04 -8.99
C GLY A 30 -15.32 -9.45 -7.56
N ARG A 31 -16.27 -8.77 -6.92
CA ARG A 31 -16.80 -9.18 -5.60
C ARG A 31 -17.49 -10.54 -5.66
N ALA A 32 -18.26 -10.81 -6.71
CA ALA A 32 -18.87 -12.12 -6.90
C ALA A 32 -17.82 -13.23 -7.08
N ILE A 33 -16.73 -12.98 -7.80
CA ILE A 33 -15.60 -13.93 -7.91
C ILE A 33 -15.00 -14.21 -6.52
N ARG A 34 -14.79 -13.18 -5.70
CA ARG A 34 -14.24 -13.32 -4.34
C ARG A 34 -15.13 -14.16 -3.41
N THR A 35 -16.44 -14.13 -3.58
CA THR A 35 -17.36 -15.01 -2.81
C THR A 35 -17.20 -16.50 -3.11
N ALA A 36 -16.57 -16.87 -4.24
CA ALA A 36 -16.31 -18.27 -4.58
C ALA A 36 -15.10 -18.86 -3.84
N PHE A 37 -14.29 -18.03 -3.18
CA PHE A 37 -13.20 -18.47 -2.30
C PHE A 37 -13.77 -18.64 -0.90
N VAL A 38 -14.06 -19.90 -0.53
CA VAL A 38 -14.69 -20.27 0.74
C VAL A 38 -13.73 -21.08 1.62
N ALA A 39 -13.94 -21.02 2.93
CA ALA A 39 -13.23 -21.88 3.87
C ALA A 39 -13.71 -23.35 3.76
N GLU A 40 -12.84 -24.28 4.17
CA GLU A 40 -13.22 -25.68 4.42
C GLU A 40 -14.30 -25.77 5.51
N PRO A 41 -15.16 -26.82 5.49
CA PRO A 41 -16.19 -27.01 6.52
C PRO A 41 -15.61 -27.00 7.95
N GLY A 42 -16.19 -26.16 8.82
CA GLY A 42 -15.73 -25.98 10.21
C GLY A 42 -14.53 -25.04 10.37
N MET A 43 -14.12 -24.36 9.29
CA MET A 43 -13.08 -23.33 9.29
C MET A 43 -13.64 -21.98 8.83
N LEU A 44 -12.88 -20.92 9.09
CA LEU A 44 -13.14 -19.57 8.61
C LEU A 44 -11.90 -19.06 7.87
N LEU A 45 -12.12 -18.22 6.86
CA LEU A 45 -11.07 -17.42 6.26
C LEU A 45 -10.80 -16.20 7.14
N VAL A 46 -9.53 -15.86 7.34
CA VAL A 46 -9.10 -14.63 8.00
C VAL A 46 -8.30 -13.80 7.01
N SER A 47 -8.80 -12.62 6.67
CA SER A 47 -8.08 -11.63 5.88
C SER A 47 -7.39 -10.67 6.84
N ALA A 48 -6.09 -10.40 6.61
CA ALA A 48 -5.33 -9.41 7.33
C ALA A 48 -4.62 -8.48 6.35
N ASP A 49 -4.98 -7.19 6.33
CA ASP A 49 -4.49 -6.19 5.38
C ASP A 49 -3.77 -5.05 6.11
N TYR A 50 -2.66 -4.58 5.55
CA TYR A 50 -2.02 -3.39 6.09
C TYR A 50 -2.77 -2.11 5.74
N SER A 51 -3.27 -1.41 6.76
CA SER A 51 -3.98 -0.15 6.58
C SER A 51 -3.04 0.95 6.06
N GLN A 52 -3.12 1.20 4.75
CA GLN A 52 -2.43 2.30 4.06
C GLN A 52 -0.90 2.24 4.21
N ILE A 53 -0.31 1.05 4.09
CA ILE A 53 1.13 0.84 4.28
C ILE A 53 2.01 1.79 3.47
N GLU A 54 1.69 2.01 2.19
CA GLU A 54 2.50 2.88 1.33
C GLU A 54 2.50 4.35 1.80
N LEU A 55 1.39 4.84 2.37
CA LEU A 55 1.35 6.18 2.96
C LEU A 55 2.15 6.27 4.27
N ARG A 56 2.12 5.22 5.09
CA ARG A 56 2.92 5.14 6.33
C ARG A 56 4.42 5.10 6.02
N ILE A 57 4.80 4.34 4.98
CA ILE A 57 6.17 4.29 4.47
C ILE A 57 6.58 5.65 3.92
N LEU A 58 5.75 6.31 3.11
CA LEU A 58 6.04 7.65 2.61
C LEU A 58 6.27 8.62 3.77
N ALA A 59 5.39 8.64 4.77
CA ALA A 59 5.52 9.51 5.94
C ALA A 59 6.83 9.27 6.70
N HIS A 60 7.33 8.04 6.70
CA HIS A 60 8.63 7.69 7.25
C HIS A 60 9.80 8.15 6.37
N ILE A 61 9.84 7.75 5.09
CA ILE A 61 10.95 8.03 4.17
C ILE A 61 11.12 9.53 3.91
N ALA A 62 10.01 10.23 3.72
CA ALA A 62 10.00 11.65 3.41
C ALA A 62 10.05 12.54 4.67
N ASP A 63 10.04 11.94 5.87
CA ASP A 63 10.00 12.61 7.16
C ASP A 63 8.98 13.76 7.20
N ILE A 64 7.68 13.42 7.11
CA ILE A 64 6.60 14.41 6.98
C ILE A 64 5.84 14.52 8.31
N PRO A 65 6.13 15.50 9.19
CA PRO A 65 5.53 15.57 10.53
C PRO A 65 4.01 15.59 10.52
N ALA A 66 3.40 16.31 9.56
CA ALA A 66 1.95 16.39 9.43
C ALA A 66 1.29 15.03 9.15
N LEU A 67 1.91 14.17 8.33
CA LEU A 67 1.40 12.82 8.08
C LEU A 67 1.67 11.88 9.25
N LYS A 68 2.84 12.01 9.90
CA LYS A 68 3.17 11.24 11.11
C LYS A 68 2.15 11.51 12.22
N GLN A 69 1.84 12.79 12.45
CA GLN A 69 0.84 13.21 13.43
C GLN A 69 -0.56 12.71 13.05
N ALA A 70 -0.97 12.87 11.79
CA ALA A 70 -2.28 12.37 11.33
C ALA A 70 -2.44 10.86 11.57
N PHE A 71 -1.40 10.06 11.34
CA PHE A 71 -1.42 8.64 11.66
C PHE A 71 -1.44 8.34 13.15
N ALA A 72 -0.72 9.12 13.97
CA ALA A 72 -0.72 8.99 15.43
C ALA A 72 -2.11 9.28 16.02
N ASP A 73 -2.81 10.27 15.47
CA ASP A 73 -4.16 10.68 15.88
C ASP A 73 -5.26 9.78 15.29
N GLY A 74 -4.90 8.77 14.49
CA GLY A 74 -5.85 7.85 13.86
C GLY A 74 -6.72 8.51 12.79
N LEU A 75 -6.28 9.63 12.21
CA LEU A 75 -7.04 10.39 11.24
C LEU A 75 -7.02 9.73 9.85
N ASP A 76 -8.14 9.86 9.13
CA ASP A 76 -8.21 9.47 7.73
C ASP A 76 -7.56 10.54 6.85
N ILE A 77 -6.34 10.26 6.40
CA ILE A 77 -5.54 11.19 5.57
C ILE A 77 -6.28 11.55 4.26
N HIS A 78 -7.07 10.64 3.69
CA HIS A 78 -7.84 10.96 2.50
C HIS A 78 -8.97 11.93 2.81
N ALA A 79 -9.65 11.75 3.95
CA ALA A 79 -10.68 12.68 4.40
C ALA A 79 -10.07 14.04 4.81
N MET A 80 -8.90 14.06 5.45
CA MET A 80 -8.17 15.29 5.76
C MET A 80 -7.82 16.04 4.48
N THR A 81 -7.20 15.36 3.50
CA THR A 81 -6.88 16.01 2.23
C THR A 81 -8.14 16.51 1.52
N ALA A 82 -9.22 15.71 1.47
CA ALA A 82 -10.49 16.14 0.90
C ALA A 82 -11.04 17.39 1.59
N SER A 83 -10.99 17.42 2.91
CA SER A 83 -11.57 18.50 3.71
C SER A 83 -10.91 19.83 3.38
N GLU A 84 -9.59 19.83 3.33
CA GLU A 84 -8.77 21.00 3.01
C GLU A 84 -8.90 21.40 1.54
N MET A 85 -8.94 20.43 0.62
CA MET A 85 -8.97 20.71 -0.83
C MET A 85 -10.33 21.16 -1.33
N PHE A 86 -11.41 20.59 -0.78
CA PHE A 86 -12.78 20.84 -1.24
C PHE A 86 -13.58 21.69 -0.24
N GLY A 87 -12.98 22.12 0.87
CA GLY A 87 -13.64 22.93 1.89
C GLY A 87 -14.79 22.21 2.59
N VAL A 88 -14.80 20.87 2.60
CA VAL A 88 -15.88 20.07 3.21
C VAL A 88 -15.47 19.59 4.59
N PRO A 89 -16.37 19.49 5.59
CA PRO A 89 -16.02 18.91 6.88
C PRO A 89 -15.61 17.44 6.73
N ILE A 90 -14.70 16.96 7.59
CA ILE A 90 -14.37 15.52 7.69
C ILE A 90 -15.60 14.72 8.13
N LYS A 91 -16.33 15.26 9.11
CA LYS A 91 -17.58 14.68 9.61
C LYS A 91 -18.64 14.73 8.50
N ASP A 92 -19.30 13.59 8.26
CA ASP A 92 -20.35 13.43 7.26
C ASP A 92 -19.89 13.73 5.81
N MET A 93 -18.59 13.62 5.54
CA MET A 93 -18.04 13.79 4.20
C MET A 93 -18.67 12.80 3.21
N PRO A 94 -19.22 13.27 2.08
CA PRO A 94 -19.73 12.39 1.04
C PRO A 94 -18.66 11.38 0.57
N PRO A 95 -18.97 10.07 0.48
CA PRO A 95 -18.01 9.04 0.07
C PRO A 95 -17.36 9.30 -1.30
N GLU A 96 -18.11 9.92 -2.21
CA GLU A 96 -17.65 10.38 -3.53
C GLU A 96 -16.48 11.37 -3.42
N ILE A 97 -16.54 12.33 -2.50
CA ILE A 97 -15.51 13.36 -2.31
C ILE A 97 -14.25 12.73 -1.72
N ARG A 98 -14.41 11.88 -0.70
CA ARG A 98 -13.30 11.09 -0.14
C ARG A 98 -12.62 10.23 -1.21
N ARG A 99 -13.40 9.62 -2.12
CA ARG A 99 -12.87 8.83 -3.25
C ARG A 99 -12.03 9.68 -4.20
N ARG A 100 -12.46 10.91 -4.51
CA ARG A 100 -11.70 11.87 -5.32
C ARG A 100 -10.39 12.25 -4.63
N ALA A 101 -10.41 12.57 -3.34
CA ALA A 101 -9.18 12.87 -2.59
C ALA A 101 -8.24 11.68 -2.48
N LYS A 102 -8.76 10.44 -2.37
CA LYS A 102 -7.93 9.23 -2.45
C LYS A 102 -7.20 9.15 -3.78
N ALA A 103 -7.89 9.38 -4.90
CA ALA A 103 -7.29 9.41 -6.23
C ALA A 103 -6.23 10.52 -6.35
N ILE A 104 -6.49 11.70 -5.78
CA ILE A 104 -5.52 12.81 -5.72
C ILE A 104 -4.28 12.43 -4.92
N ASN A 105 -4.44 11.97 -3.67
CA ASN A 105 -3.31 11.61 -2.79
C ASN A 105 -2.38 10.63 -3.49
N PHE A 106 -2.93 9.52 -3.98
CA PHE A 106 -2.13 8.52 -4.68
C PHE A 106 -1.54 9.06 -5.96
N GLY A 107 -2.31 9.80 -6.77
CA GLY A 107 -1.80 10.43 -7.99
C GLY A 107 -0.58 11.31 -7.71
N ILE A 108 -0.68 12.24 -6.76
CA ILE A 108 0.39 13.19 -6.44
C ILE A 108 1.61 12.46 -5.87
N ILE A 109 1.40 11.53 -4.94
CA ILE A 109 2.48 10.72 -4.36
C ILE A 109 3.23 9.93 -5.43
N TYR A 110 2.51 9.47 -6.46
CA TYR A 110 3.10 8.74 -7.58
C TYR A 110 3.60 9.65 -8.72
N GLY A 111 3.68 10.96 -8.48
CA GLY A 111 4.22 11.94 -9.42
C GLY A 111 3.33 12.21 -10.64
N ILE A 112 2.01 12.10 -10.52
CA ILE A 112 1.09 12.45 -11.59
C ILE A 112 1.26 13.92 -12.00
N SER A 113 1.16 14.19 -13.30
CA SER A 113 1.14 15.57 -13.80
C SER A 113 -0.24 16.21 -13.63
N ALA A 114 -0.31 17.54 -13.66
CA ALA A 114 -1.61 18.25 -13.68
C ALA A 114 -2.51 17.80 -14.85
N PHE A 115 -1.92 17.43 -15.98
CA PHE A 115 -2.65 16.84 -17.11
C PHE A 115 -3.23 15.46 -16.77
N GLY A 116 -2.43 14.57 -16.17
CA GLY A 116 -2.89 13.25 -15.77
C GLY A 116 -3.98 13.33 -14.71
N LEU A 117 -3.82 14.22 -13.73
CA LEU A 117 -4.79 14.42 -12.65
C LEU A 117 -6.11 15.01 -13.19
N ALA A 118 -6.03 15.98 -14.10
CA ALA A 118 -7.20 16.55 -14.78
C ALA A 118 -8.03 15.47 -15.49
N ASN A 119 -7.38 14.60 -16.27
CA ASN A 119 -8.03 13.51 -16.97
C ASN A 119 -8.67 12.49 -16.02
N GLN A 120 -7.98 12.15 -14.93
CA GLN A 120 -8.47 11.18 -13.94
C GLN A 120 -9.68 11.69 -13.17
N LEU A 121 -9.75 13.00 -12.91
CA LEU A 121 -10.83 13.62 -12.14
C LEU A 121 -11.94 14.25 -13.00
N GLY A 122 -11.74 14.37 -14.31
CA GLY A 122 -12.66 15.06 -15.21
C GLY A 122 -12.75 16.57 -14.94
N ILE A 123 -11.63 17.21 -14.57
CA ILE A 123 -11.56 18.65 -14.23
C ILE A 123 -10.61 19.41 -15.17
N SER A 124 -10.56 20.75 -15.05
CA SER A 124 -9.63 21.56 -15.84
C SER A 124 -8.16 21.34 -15.42
N ARG A 125 -7.22 21.55 -16.34
CA ARG A 125 -5.77 21.48 -16.04
C ARG A 125 -5.33 22.52 -15.00
N GLU A 126 -5.97 23.69 -15.00
CA GLU A 126 -5.69 24.75 -14.03
C GLU A 126 -6.12 24.33 -12.62
N GLU A 127 -7.34 23.80 -12.49
CA GLU A 127 -7.86 23.28 -11.21
C GLU A 127 -6.98 22.15 -10.67
N ALA A 128 -6.60 21.18 -11.53
CA ALA A 128 -5.67 20.12 -11.17
C ALA A 128 -4.29 20.66 -10.73
N GLY A 129 -3.78 21.70 -11.41
CA GLY A 129 -2.53 22.37 -11.04
C GLY A 129 -2.62 23.04 -9.66
N ASN A 130 -3.72 23.72 -9.37
CA ASN A 130 -3.98 24.34 -8.07
C ASN A 130 -4.06 23.28 -6.96
N TYR A 131 -4.71 22.15 -7.22
CA TYR A 131 -4.74 21.01 -6.30
C TYR A 131 -3.35 20.47 -5.95
N ILE A 132 -2.49 20.26 -6.95
CA ILE A 132 -1.11 19.82 -6.73
C ILE A 132 -0.33 20.86 -5.92
N LYS A 133 -0.47 22.15 -6.25
CA LYS A 133 0.21 23.25 -5.56
C LYS A 133 -0.18 23.33 -4.09
N THR A 134 -1.48 23.29 -3.78
CA THR A 134 -2.00 23.30 -2.41
C THR A 134 -1.51 22.09 -1.63
N TYR A 135 -1.51 20.91 -2.25
CA TYR A 135 -1.03 19.68 -1.61
C TYR A 135 0.45 19.79 -1.21
N PHE A 136 1.33 20.27 -2.09
CA PHE A 136 2.75 20.47 -1.76
C PHE A 136 3.00 21.61 -0.79
N ALA A 137 2.17 22.65 -0.77
CA ALA A 137 2.27 23.70 0.24
C ALA A 137 1.95 23.15 1.65
N ARG A 138 1.04 22.18 1.75
CA ARG A 138 0.67 21.53 3.00
C ARG A 138 1.67 20.45 3.43
N PHE A 139 2.18 19.68 2.47
CA PHE A 139 3.11 18.58 2.71
C PHE A 139 4.43 18.81 1.96
N PRO A 140 5.22 19.83 2.34
CA PRO A 140 6.43 20.20 1.62
C PRO A 140 7.45 19.06 1.54
N GLY A 141 7.53 18.23 2.60
CA GLY A 141 8.43 17.07 2.63
C GLY A 141 8.18 16.04 1.53
N ILE A 142 6.97 15.95 0.97
CA ILE A 142 6.69 15.07 -0.20
C ILE A 142 7.45 15.58 -1.42
N ARG A 143 7.37 16.88 -1.70
CA ARG A 143 8.08 17.49 -2.84
C ARG A 143 9.59 17.33 -2.67
N ASP A 144 10.10 17.58 -1.47
CA ASP A 144 11.52 17.47 -1.18
C ASP A 144 12.01 16.02 -1.34
N TYR A 145 11.22 15.04 -0.91
CA TYR A 145 11.47 13.63 -1.17
C TYR A 145 11.52 13.32 -2.68
N MET A 146 10.53 13.79 -3.45
CA MET A 146 10.47 13.55 -4.90
C MET A 146 11.69 14.11 -5.61
N GLU A 147 12.09 15.36 -5.32
CA GLU A 147 13.26 15.99 -5.95
C GLU A 147 14.56 15.29 -5.55
N ARG A 148 14.75 14.96 -4.26
CA ARG A 148 15.94 14.23 -3.79
C ARG A 148 16.04 12.84 -4.43
N THR A 149 14.91 12.13 -4.55
CA THR A 149 14.88 10.78 -5.13
C THR A 149 15.18 10.81 -6.62
N LYS A 150 14.64 11.79 -7.36
CA LYS A 150 14.99 12.00 -8.76
C LYS A 150 16.47 12.31 -8.92
N ALA A 151 17.01 13.26 -8.15
CA ALA A 151 18.42 13.62 -8.22
C ALA A 151 19.33 12.42 -7.96
N PHE A 152 19.05 11.66 -6.90
CA PHE A 152 19.76 10.42 -6.60
C PHE A 152 19.69 9.40 -7.73
N ALA A 153 18.50 9.20 -8.32
CA ALA A 153 18.31 8.27 -9.43
C ALA A 153 19.11 8.70 -10.67
N HIS A 154 19.14 9.99 -11.00
CA HIS A 154 19.93 10.53 -12.12
C HIS A 154 21.43 10.34 -11.93
N GLU A 155 21.93 10.49 -10.71
CA GLU A 155 23.35 10.34 -10.37
C GLU A 155 23.77 8.86 -10.33
N ASN A 156 22.95 7.99 -9.73
CA ASN A 156 23.34 6.62 -9.39
C ASN A 156 22.78 5.56 -10.34
N GLY A 157 21.72 5.87 -11.11
CA GLY A 157 21.03 4.91 -11.97
C GLY A 157 20.20 3.87 -11.22
N TYR A 158 19.94 4.06 -9.92
CA TYR A 158 19.05 3.22 -9.11
C TYR A 158 18.48 4.01 -7.92
N VAL A 159 17.53 3.40 -7.22
CA VAL A 159 17.01 3.84 -5.91
C VAL A 159 16.94 2.65 -4.95
N GLU A 160 16.82 2.90 -3.65
CA GLU A 160 16.83 1.86 -2.61
C GLU A 160 15.56 1.86 -1.76
N THR A 161 15.11 0.67 -1.32
CA THR A 161 14.11 0.53 -0.26
C THR A 161 14.72 0.79 1.11
N ILE A 162 13.90 0.94 2.15
CA ILE A 162 14.38 1.11 3.53
C ILE A 162 15.16 -0.10 4.06
N PHE A 163 15.13 -1.24 3.37
CA PHE A 163 15.90 -2.44 3.69
C PHE A 163 17.10 -2.66 2.74
N GLY A 164 17.41 -1.68 1.88
CA GLY A 164 18.57 -1.72 0.98
C GLY A 164 18.37 -2.49 -0.33
N ARG A 165 17.12 -2.86 -0.69
CA ARG A 165 16.85 -3.43 -2.03
C ARG A 165 17.04 -2.34 -3.07
N ARG A 166 17.88 -2.59 -4.08
CA ARG A 166 18.07 -1.70 -5.23
C ARG A 166 17.06 -1.95 -6.34
N VAL A 167 16.54 -0.88 -6.91
CA VAL A 167 15.72 -0.88 -8.13
C VAL A 167 16.43 -0.01 -9.17
N HIS A 168 16.88 -0.65 -10.26
CA HIS A 168 17.74 -0.01 -11.26
C HIS A 168 16.94 0.66 -12.37
N TYR A 169 17.40 1.85 -12.76
CA TYR A 169 16.89 2.67 -13.86
C TYR A 169 18.05 3.13 -14.76
N PRO A 170 18.69 2.21 -15.51
CA PRO A 170 19.86 2.53 -16.34
C PRO A 170 19.58 3.60 -17.40
N GLU A 171 18.33 3.73 -17.84
CA GLU A 171 17.90 4.70 -18.85
C GLU A 171 17.37 6.02 -18.27
N ILE A 172 17.53 6.28 -16.96
CA ILE A 172 16.98 7.47 -16.29
C ILE A 172 17.43 8.79 -16.95
N ASN A 173 18.62 8.80 -17.55
CA ASN A 173 19.20 9.96 -18.25
C ASN A 173 18.85 10.01 -19.75
N THR A 174 17.82 9.28 -20.19
CA THR A 174 17.39 9.28 -21.60
C THR A 174 17.02 10.68 -22.11
N ARG A 175 17.38 10.95 -23.38
CA ARG A 175 17.04 12.20 -24.06
C ARG A 175 15.54 12.32 -24.35
N ASN A 176 14.82 11.20 -24.44
CA ASN A 176 13.37 11.18 -24.66
C ASN A 176 12.63 11.72 -23.42
N PRO A 177 11.96 12.88 -23.49
CA PRO A 177 11.32 13.49 -22.31
C PRO A 177 10.18 12.64 -21.72
N SER A 178 9.43 11.91 -22.56
CA SER A 178 8.33 11.06 -22.10
C SER A 178 8.85 9.86 -21.30
N MET A 179 9.88 9.19 -21.84
CA MET A 179 10.54 8.07 -21.16
C MET A 179 11.22 8.52 -19.87
N ARG A 180 11.96 9.65 -19.90
CA ARG A 180 12.59 10.21 -18.71
C ARG A 180 11.57 10.50 -17.61
N GLY A 181 10.47 11.18 -17.94
CA GLY A 181 9.40 11.45 -16.98
C GLY A 181 8.74 10.18 -16.42
N PHE A 182 8.62 9.11 -17.22
CA PHE A 182 8.15 7.81 -16.73
C PHE A 182 9.14 7.19 -15.73
N LEU A 183 10.43 7.18 -16.05
CA LEU A 183 11.47 6.62 -15.19
C LEU A 183 11.64 7.42 -13.89
N GLU A 184 11.54 8.76 -13.94
CA GLU A 184 11.53 9.61 -12.75
C GLU A 184 10.36 9.26 -11.81
N ARG A 185 9.14 9.09 -12.34
CA ARG A 185 7.98 8.66 -11.55
C ARG A 185 8.19 7.25 -10.98
N ALA A 186 8.71 6.33 -11.78
CA ALA A 186 9.00 4.97 -11.33
C ALA A 186 10.03 4.98 -10.18
N ALA A 187 11.08 5.80 -10.28
CA ALA A 187 12.11 5.97 -9.27
C ALA A 187 11.57 6.57 -7.96
N ILE A 188 10.62 7.51 -8.02
CA ILE A 188 9.92 8.05 -6.84
C ILE A 188 9.11 6.96 -6.14
N ASN A 189 8.50 6.05 -6.90
CA ASN A 189 7.55 5.05 -6.38
C ASN A 189 8.24 3.80 -5.84
N ALA A 190 9.36 3.41 -6.45
CA ALA A 190 10.06 2.17 -6.13
C ALA A 190 10.49 2.04 -4.65
N PRO A 191 11.03 3.07 -3.97
CA PRO A 191 11.35 2.98 -2.55
C PRO A 191 10.12 2.71 -1.70
N ILE A 192 8.98 3.31 -2.03
CA ILE A 192 7.72 3.16 -1.28
C ILE A 192 7.16 1.75 -1.49
N GLN A 193 6.91 1.38 -2.75
CA GLN A 193 6.30 0.11 -3.11
C GLN A 193 7.19 -1.07 -2.76
N GLY A 194 8.50 -0.94 -2.99
CA GLY A 194 9.47 -1.98 -2.68
C GLY A 194 9.65 -2.18 -1.18
N SER A 195 9.61 -1.10 -0.38
CA SER A 195 9.61 -1.23 1.08
C SER A 195 8.35 -1.95 1.58
N ALA A 196 7.18 -1.70 0.99
CA ALA A 196 5.96 -2.45 1.33
C ALA A 196 6.11 -3.94 0.99
N ALA A 197 6.70 -4.26 -0.17
CA ALA A 197 7.00 -5.62 -0.57
C ALA A 197 7.98 -6.32 0.38
N ASP A 198 9.01 -5.61 0.83
CA ASP A 198 9.97 -6.14 1.80
C ASP A 198 9.28 -6.41 3.16
N ILE A 199 8.44 -5.49 3.64
CA ILE A 199 7.69 -5.63 4.90
C ILE A 199 6.78 -6.86 4.88
N ILE A 200 5.94 -7.01 3.85
CA ILE A 200 5.03 -8.15 3.79
C ILE A 200 5.78 -9.49 3.68
N ARG A 201 6.90 -9.54 2.95
CA ARG A 201 7.73 -10.75 2.87
C ARG A 201 8.38 -11.09 4.20
N ARG A 202 8.83 -10.09 4.96
CA ARG A 202 9.33 -10.29 6.32
C ARG A 202 8.24 -10.83 7.25
N ALA A 203 7.00 -10.34 7.13
CA ALA A 203 5.86 -10.88 7.88
C ALA A 203 5.60 -12.36 7.52
N MET A 204 5.56 -12.67 6.22
CA MET A 204 5.35 -14.03 5.72
C MET A 204 6.42 -15.02 6.22
N ILE A 205 7.70 -14.62 6.23
CA ILE A 205 8.80 -15.49 6.70
C ILE A 205 8.67 -15.80 8.20
N ARG A 206 8.17 -14.86 9.00
CA ARG A 206 7.99 -15.00 10.46
C ARG A 206 6.75 -15.79 10.84
N MET A 207 5.77 -15.85 9.94
CA MET A 207 4.45 -16.38 10.22
C MET A 207 4.46 -17.85 10.68
N PRO A 208 5.18 -18.79 10.01
CA PRO A 208 5.14 -20.21 10.40
C PRO A 208 5.60 -20.45 11.85
N GLU A 209 6.68 -19.80 12.27
CA GLU A 209 7.18 -19.93 13.64
C GLU A 209 6.22 -19.29 14.66
N ALA A 210 5.64 -18.14 14.32
CA ALA A 210 4.67 -17.45 15.18
C ALA A 210 3.40 -18.29 15.39
N LEU A 211 2.83 -18.86 14.32
CA LEU A 211 1.67 -19.75 14.42
C LEU A 211 1.97 -20.97 15.29
N LYS A 212 3.15 -21.59 15.11
CA LYS A 212 3.61 -22.72 15.94
C LYS A 212 3.72 -22.35 17.41
N LYS A 213 4.37 -21.22 17.75
CA LYS A 213 4.52 -20.75 19.13
C LYS A 213 3.19 -20.39 19.78
N ALA A 214 2.24 -19.86 19.00
CA ALA A 214 0.89 -19.59 19.46
C ALA A 214 0.04 -20.88 19.62
N GLY A 215 0.54 -22.06 19.24
CA GLY A 215 -0.22 -23.31 19.29
C GLY A 215 -1.40 -23.33 18.34
N LEU A 216 -1.35 -22.55 17.25
CA LEU A 216 -2.38 -22.48 16.22
C LEU A 216 -2.15 -23.63 15.23
N THR A 217 -2.72 -24.79 15.55
CA THR A 217 -2.43 -26.04 14.83
C THR A 217 -3.25 -26.20 13.55
N SER A 218 -4.40 -25.52 13.46
CA SER A 218 -5.25 -25.54 12.27
C SER A 218 -4.97 -24.40 11.30
N ALA A 219 -4.26 -23.36 11.75
CA ALA A 219 -4.02 -22.16 10.95
C ALA A 219 -3.08 -22.41 9.76
N ARG A 220 -3.52 -22.01 8.56
CA ARG A 220 -2.74 -22.06 7.33
C ARG A 220 -2.76 -20.71 6.63
N MET A 221 -1.58 -20.19 6.24
CA MET A 221 -1.48 -19.03 5.36
C MET A 221 -1.69 -19.50 3.92
N LEU A 222 -2.75 -19.04 3.27
CA LEU A 222 -3.17 -19.51 1.95
C LEU A 222 -2.67 -18.60 0.83
N LEU A 223 -2.95 -17.30 0.93
CA LEU A 223 -2.76 -16.35 -0.15
C LEU A 223 -2.03 -15.09 0.34
N GLN A 224 -1.26 -14.51 -0.57
CA GLN A 224 -0.81 -13.13 -0.50
C GLN A 224 -1.40 -12.37 -1.68
N VAL A 225 -2.10 -11.25 -1.41
CA VAL A 225 -2.72 -10.41 -2.44
C VAL A 225 -2.49 -8.94 -2.09
N HIS A 226 -1.82 -8.17 -2.94
CA HIS A 226 -1.41 -6.79 -2.65
C HIS A 226 -0.68 -6.64 -1.29
N ASP A 227 -1.33 -6.06 -0.30
CA ASP A 227 -0.81 -5.80 1.05
C ASP A 227 -1.50 -6.69 2.11
N GLU A 228 -2.26 -7.69 1.64
CA GLU A 228 -3.11 -8.61 2.40
C GLU A 228 -2.50 -10.03 2.46
N LEU A 229 -2.63 -10.65 3.63
CA LEU A 229 -2.41 -12.07 3.85
C LEU A 229 -3.74 -12.75 4.21
N VAL A 230 -4.08 -13.83 3.51
CA VAL A 230 -5.29 -14.62 3.76
C VAL A 230 -4.91 -15.93 4.42
N PHE A 231 -5.62 -16.26 5.49
CA PHE A 231 -5.45 -17.47 6.27
C PHE A 231 -6.76 -18.26 6.31
N GLU A 232 -6.64 -19.51 6.74
CA GLU A 232 -7.76 -20.35 7.12
C GLU A 232 -7.44 -21.00 8.46
N ALA A 233 -8.44 -21.10 9.36
CA ALA A 233 -8.31 -21.81 10.62
C ALA A 233 -9.68 -22.25 11.16
N ARG A 234 -9.69 -23.21 12.09
CA ARG A 234 -10.90 -23.56 12.85
C ARG A 234 -11.39 -22.36 13.63
N GLU A 235 -12.71 -22.20 13.72
CA GLU A 235 -13.37 -21.08 14.38
C GLU A 235 -12.84 -20.82 15.80
N ALA A 236 -12.58 -21.88 16.57
CA ALA A 236 -12.04 -21.77 17.92
C ALA A 236 -10.62 -21.14 18.00
N GLU A 237 -9.82 -21.22 16.93
CA GLU A 237 -8.48 -20.64 16.87
C GLU A 237 -8.48 -19.20 16.31
N VAL A 238 -9.57 -18.75 15.67
CA VAL A 238 -9.64 -17.48 14.94
C VAL A 238 -9.29 -16.23 15.78
N PRO A 239 -9.82 -16.05 17.01
CA PRO A 239 -9.48 -14.87 17.80
C PRO A 239 -7.97 -14.76 18.08
N LYS A 240 -7.35 -15.89 18.40
CA LYS A 240 -5.91 -15.98 18.67
C LYS A 240 -5.07 -15.85 17.40
N LEU A 241 -5.57 -16.38 16.28
CA LEU A 241 -4.95 -16.19 14.97
C LEU A 241 -4.90 -14.70 14.59
N ILE A 242 -6.02 -13.98 14.73
CA ILE A 242 -6.09 -12.55 14.43
C ILE A 242 -5.07 -11.76 15.26
N GLU A 243 -5.01 -12.00 16.57
CA GLU A 243 -4.03 -11.34 17.45
C GLU A 243 -2.59 -11.63 17.00
N THR A 244 -2.28 -12.90 16.72
CA THR A 244 -0.95 -13.34 16.32
C THR A 244 -0.53 -12.74 14.98
N VAL A 245 -1.41 -12.78 13.97
CA VAL A 245 -1.13 -12.26 12.62
C VAL A 245 -0.93 -10.75 12.66
N LYS A 246 -1.80 -10.02 13.36
CA LYS A 246 -1.66 -8.57 13.52
C LYS A 246 -0.32 -8.23 14.15
N HIS A 247 0.04 -8.88 15.26
CA HIS A 247 1.31 -8.65 15.93
C HIS A 247 2.51 -8.89 15.00
N VAL A 248 2.54 -10.04 14.31
CA VAL A 248 3.65 -10.40 13.40
C VAL A 248 3.78 -9.40 12.25
N MET A 249 2.66 -9.03 11.63
CA MET A 249 2.64 -8.08 10.52
C MET A 249 3.08 -6.69 10.98
N GLU A 250 2.46 -6.14 12.04
CA GLU A 250 2.78 -4.80 12.55
C GLU A 250 4.25 -4.68 13.01
N LYS A 251 4.85 -5.78 13.50
CA LYS A 251 6.26 -5.85 13.93
C LYS A 251 7.25 -6.36 12.88
N SER A 252 6.80 -6.65 11.66
CA SER A 252 7.65 -7.21 10.61
C SER A 252 8.86 -6.35 10.18
N PRO A 253 8.86 -5.00 10.30
CA PRO A 253 10.06 -4.19 10.01
C PRO A 253 11.20 -4.41 11.03
N GLU A 254 10.87 -4.54 12.31
CA GLU A 254 11.82 -4.65 13.43
C GLU A 254 12.59 -5.98 13.41
N PRO A 255 13.83 -6.08 13.92
CA PRO A 255 14.66 -4.98 14.41
C PRO A 255 15.44 -4.26 13.29
N ALA A 256 15.27 -4.65 12.02
CA ALA A 256 16.07 -4.11 10.92
C ALA A 256 15.78 -2.63 10.66
N VAL A 257 14.51 -2.23 10.73
CA VAL A 257 14.09 -0.84 10.60
C VAL A 257 13.02 -0.54 11.64
N ALA A 258 13.21 0.55 12.39
CA ALA A 258 12.17 1.13 13.25
C ALA A 258 11.44 2.23 12.46
N LEU A 259 10.19 1.97 12.09
CA LEU A 259 9.38 2.98 11.40
C LEU A 259 8.94 4.06 12.37
N SER A 260 9.06 5.32 11.95
CA SER A 260 8.58 6.48 12.71
C SER A 260 7.04 6.59 12.74
N VAL A 261 6.35 5.79 11.92
CA VAL A 261 4.90 5.66 11.90
C VAL A 261 4.59 4.18 12.13
N PRO A 262 3.81 3.82 13.17
CA PRO A 262 3.48 2.43 13.43
C PRO A 262 2.67 1.86 12.26
N LEU A 263 2.94 0.61 11.88
CA LEU A 263 2.05 -0.11 10.97
C LEU A 263 0.76 -0.46 11.71
N LYS A 264 -0.33 -0.54 10.96
CA LYS A 264 -1.63 -0.99 11.46
C LYS A 264 -2.13 -2.10 10.56
N VAL A 265 -2.69 -3.14 11.15
CA VAL A 265 -3.33 -4.23 10.42
C VAL A 265 -4.79 -4.34 10.84
N ASP A 266 -5.66 -4.29 9.85
CA ASP A 266 -7.07 -4.60 10.00
C ASP A 266 -7.25 -6.08 9.62
N ALA A 267 -7.91 -6.85 10.48
CA ALA A 267 -8.11 -8.28 10.25
C ALA A 267 -9.52 -8.70 10.63
N LYS A 268 -10.13 -9.53 9.77
CA LYS A 268 -11.52 -9.96 9.90
C LYS A 268 -11.67 -11.40 9.43
N ALA A 269 -12.59 -12.13 10.06
CA ALA A 269 -12.91 -13.50 9.74
C ALA A 269 -14.29 -13.62 9.09
N ALA A 270 -14.43 -14.51 8.11
CA ALA A 270 -15.71 -14.85 7.50
C ALA A 270 -15.64 -16.19 6.74
N ASP A 271 -16.79 -16.66 6.26
CA ASP A 271 -16.91 -17.91 5.51
C ASP A 271 -16.32 -17.84 4.09
N ASN A 272 -16.20 -16.63 3.54
CA ASN A 272 -15.66 -16.40 2.20
C ASN A 272 -14.79 -15.15 2.13
N TRP A 273 -13.96 -15.06 1.09
CA TRP A 273 -12.93 -14.03 0.99
C TRP A 273 -13.51 -12.62 0.89
N GLU A 274 -14.62 -12.42 0.16
CA GLU A 274 -15.24 -11.09 0.07
C GLU A 274 -15.80 -10.60 1.40
N ALA A 275 -16.35 -11.51 2.22
CA ALA A 275 -16.86 -11.15 3.53
C ALA A 275 -15.74 -10.93 4.56
N ALA A 276 -14.58 -11.56 4.39
CA ALA A 276 -13.41 -11.37 5.24
C ALA A 276 -12.63 -10.10 4.89
N HIS A 277 -12.64 -9.69 3.62
CA HIS A 277 -12.05 -8.42 3.13
C HIS A 277 -12.84 -7.19 3.61
#